data_AF-A0A842JDI5-F1
#
_entry.id   AF-A0A842JDI5-F1
#
_cell.length_a   1.000
_cell.length_b   1.000
_cell.length_c   1.000
_cell.angle_alpha   90.00
_cell.angle_beta   90.00
_cell.angle_gamma   90.00
#
_symmetry.space_group_name_H-M   'P 1'
#
loop_
_entity.id
_entity.type
_entity.pdbx_description
1 polymer ?
#
loop_
_entity_poly.entity_id
_entity_poly.type
_entity_poly.pdbx_seq_one_letter_code
_entity_poly.pdbx_strand_id
1 'polypeptide(L)'
;MKKLFLAAVAALAFSGCAGITSSANKAEQDVSNIDVPEDNWTRYLGTDGTVREVAFLTAFFSRDFRTQPEDGETTGFALTKKEGSRLPFRLGAVHKSGDRAFMLKDADTEAEFDLKDEASATELWDARRIKFYEFSSNLTTVAVFEAPISVCEAFKKGGDVSVKSVSSYYDTQNLEKRYFTAVITQAKISSKGGALLLKSHIENFTNPDSPREVAEKTPKFEEKIQNELRGYEPRLNQICSLSEK
;
A
#
# COMPACT_ATOMS: atom_id res chain seq x y z
N MET A 1 63.65 -15.05 -31.06
CA MET A 1 64.09 -16.31 -30.45
C MET A 1 64.48 -16.06 -29.00
N LYS A 2 64.26 -17.07 -28.14
CA LYS A 2 64.55 -17.17 -26.70
C LYS A 2 63.48 -16.59 -25.75
N LYS A 3 62.56 -17.50 -25.42
CA LYS A 3 61.83 -17.57 -24.16
C LYS A 3 62.82 -17.67 -22.99
N LEU A 4 62.53 -17.04 -21.87
CA LEU A 4 62.96 -17.47 -20.55
C LEU A 4 61.75 -17.47 -19.63
N PHE A 5 61.53 -18.63 -19.02
CA PHE A 5 60.42 -18.98 -18.15
C PHE A 5 60.76 -18.69 -16.68
N LEU A 6 59.71 -18.32 -15.93
CA LEU A 6 59.37 -18.68 -14.54
C LEU A 6 60.41 -18.50 -13.42
N ALA A 7 60.05 -17.65 -12.45
CA ALA A 7 60.08 -18.02 -11.04
C ALA A 7 58.94 -17.30 -10.29
N ALA A 8 58.15 -18.08 -9.54
CA ALA A 8 56.98 -17.67 -8.78
C ALA A 8 57.35 -17.20 -7.37
N VAL A 9 56.61 -16.23 -6.81
CA VAL A 9 56.39 -16.11 -5.36
C VAL A 9 54.95 -15.65 -5.11
N ALA A 10 54.35 -16.28 -4.11
CA ALA A 10 52.94 -16.33 -3.79
C ALA A 10 52.40 -15.13 -2.99
N ALA A 11 51.06 -15.09 -2.96
CA ALA A 11 50.17 -14.55 -1.94
C ALA A 11 50.09 -13.02 -1.77
N LEU A 12 48.90 -12.47 -2.04
CA LEU A 12 48.03 -11.92 -1.01
C LEU A 12 46.59 -11.85 -1.53
N ALA A 13 45.69 -12.50 -0.81
CA ALA A 13 44.26 -12.44 -0.98
C ALA A 13 43.76 -11.06 -0.55
N PHE A 14 43.18 -10.30 -1.48
CA PHE A 14 42.07 -9.38 -1.24
C PHE A 14 41.31 -9.24 -2.55
N SER A 15 40.58 -10.28 -2.93
CA SER A 15 39.45 -10.14 -3.85
C SER A 15 38.35 -9.37 -3.11
N GLY A 16 38.53 -8.05 -3.02
CA GLY A 16 37.45 -7.11 -2.76
C GLY A 16 36.56 -7.09 -4.00
N CYS A 17 35.76 -8.14 -4.18
CA CYS A 17 34.54 -8.05 -4.96
C CYS A 17 33.63 -7.09 -4.19
N ALA A 18 33.80 -5.79 -4.40
CA ALA A 18 32.71 -4.85 -4.25
C ALA A 18 31.71 -5.26 -5.33
N GLY A 19 30.88 -6.24 -5.00
CA GLY A 19 29.64 -6.50 -5.71
C GLY A 19 28.86 -5.21 -5.60
N ILE A 20 28.86 -4.45 -6.70
CA ILE A 20 27.89 -3.40 -6.94
C ILE A 20 26.56 -4.13 -7.00
N THR A 21 25.92 -4.30 -5.85
CA THR A 21 24.54 -4.73 -5.78
C THR A 21 23.71 -3.59 -6.32
N SER A 22 23.33 -3.76 -7.57
CA SER A 22 22.21 -3.15 -8.25
C SER A 22 21.13 -2.64 -7.30
N SER A 23 20.73 -1.39 -7.51
CA SER A 23 19.42 -0.83 -7.20
C SER A 23 18.90 -1.07 -5.78
N ALA A 24 19.55 -0.45 -4.79
CA ALA A 24 18.83 -0.08 -3.57
C ALA A 24 17.76 0.95 -3.97
N ASN A 25 16.49 0.59 -3.76
CA ASN A 25 15.34 1.46 -3.98
C ASN A 25 15.57 2.77 -3.21
N LYS A 26 15.60 3.90 -3.92
CA LYS A 26 15.70 5.27 -3.37
C LYS A 26 14.54 5.67 -2.43
N ALA A 27 13.67 4.74 -2.05
CA ALA A 27 12.53 4.94 -1.16
C ALA A 27 12.79 4.50 0.30
N GLU A 28 13.93 3.87 0.61
CA GLU A 28 14.34 3.61 2.00
C GLU A 28 14.93 4.89 2.62
N GLN A 29 14.08 5.88 2.91
CA GLN A 29 14.45 6.97 3.82
C GLN A 29 14.75 6.35 5.20
N ASP A 30 15.88 6.75 5.80
CA ASP A 30 16.39 6.25 7.08
C ASP A 30 15.42 6.56 8.24
N VAL A 31 14.46 5.66 8.44
CA VAL A 31 13.49 5.67 9.54
C VAL A 31 13.81 4.62 10.60
N SER A 32 14.99 3.99 10.50
CA SER A 32 15.45 2.91 11.36
C SER A 32 15.56 3.31 12.84
N ASN A 33 15.74 4.61 13.10
CA ASN A 33 15.85 5.18 14.43
C ASN A 33 14.51 5.59 15.05
N ILE A 34 13.38 5.47 14.33
CA ILE A 34 12.07 5.78 14.87
C ILE A 34 11.53 4.57 15.61
N ASP A 35 11.58 4.62 16.94
CA ASP A 35 11.03 3.59 17.81
C ASP A 35 9.52 3.79 17.98
N VAL A 36 8.73 2.93 17.33
CA VAL A 36 7.28 2.86 17.51
C VAL A 36 6.98 1.66 18.41
N PRO A 37 6.33 1.86 19.58
CA PRO A 37 5.95 0.77 20.46
C PRO A 37 5.25 -0.36 19.71
N GLU A 38 5.58 -1.62 20.03
CA GLU A 38 5.07 -2.78 19.29
C GLU A 38 3.53 -2.82 19.24
N ASP A 39 2.84 -2.34 20.28
CA ASP A 39 1.38 -2.31 20.34
C ASP A 39 0.73 -1.21 19.45
N ASN A 40 1.52 -0.32 18.86
CA ASN A 40 1.04 0.72 17.93
C ASN A 40 1.07 0.26 16.46
N TRP A 41 1.53 -0.96 16.18
CA TRP A 41 1.52 -1.54 14.83
C TRP A 41 0.22 -2.26 14.54
N THR A 42 -0.41 -1.92 13.41
CA THR A 42 -1.61 -2.60 12.91
C THR A 42 -1.23 -3.58 11.81
N ARG A 43 -1.57 -4.87 11.98
CA ARG A 43 -1.35 -5.91 10.96
C ARG A 43 -2.40 -5.82 9.85
N TYR A 44 -2.00 -5.97 8.59
CA TYR A 44 -2.91 -6.04 7.46
C TYR A 44 -2.36 -6.94 6.35
N LEU A 45 -3.23 -7.43 5.47
CA LEU A 45 -2.84 -8.21 4.29
C LEU A 45 -2.68 -7.30 3.07
N GLY A 46 -1.52 -7.38 2.41
CA GLY A 46 -1.26 -6.70 1.15
C GLY A 46 -1.86 -7.42 -0.07
N THR A 47 -1.96 -6.70 -1.20
CA THR A 47 -2.41 -7.28 -2.47
C THR A 47 -1.44 -8.32 -3.06
N ASP A 48 -0.22 -8.41 -2.53
CA ASP A 48 0.79 -9.44 -2.83
C ASP A 48 0.63 -10.71 -1.96
N GLY A 49 -0.31 -10.73 -1.02
CA GLY A 49 -0.52 -11.85 -0.09
C GLY A 49 0.44 -11.86 1.11
N THR A 50 1.23 -10.80 1.29
CA THR A 50 2.14 -10.64 2.43
C THR A 50 1.43 -9.92 3.57
N VAL A 51 1.56 -10.45 4.79
CA VAL A 51 1.13 -9.75 6.00
C VAL A 51 2.18 -8.70 6.36
N ARG A 52 1.70 -7.48 6.57
CA ARG A 52 2.52 -6.31 6.87
C ARG A 52 1.96 -5.61 8.08
N GLU A 53 2.78 -4.79 8.69
CA GLU A 53 2.41 -3.95 9.81
C GLU A 53 2.51 -2.49 9.38
N VAL A 54 1.57 -1.67 9.84
CA VAL A 54 1.56 -0.22 9.59
C VAL A 54 1.46 0.53 10.92
N ALA A 55 2.22 1.61 11.03
CA ALA A 55 2.11 2.59 12.11
C ALA A 55 2.06 4.00 11.53
N PHE A 56 1.40 4.92 12.22
CA PHE A 56 1.21 6.29 11.76
C PHE A 56 2.00 7.26 12.64
N LEU A 57 2.78 8.11 12.01
CA LEU A 57 3.44 9.25 12.63
C LEU A 57 2.75 10.50 12.10
N THR A 58 1.73 10.93 12.85
CA THR A 58 0.92 12.08 12.48
C THR A 58 1.35 13.32 13.23
N ALA A 59 1.34 14.47 12.57
CA ALA A 59 1.49 15.76 13.24
C ALA A 59 0.19 16.23 13.93
N PHE A 60 -0.97 15.63 13.60
CA PHE A 60 -2.30 16.21 13.90
C PHE A 60 -3.19 15.47 14.89
N PHE A 61 -2.77 14.32 15.47
CA PHE A 61 -3.54 13.71 16.57
C PHE A 61 -3.25 14.34 17.95
N SER A 62 -2.37 15.35 18.05
CA SER A 62 -2.27 16.18 19.26
C SER A 62 -3.48 17.11 19.35
N ARG A 63 -4.20 17.08 20.49
CA ARG A 63 -5.38 17.93 20.79
C ARG A 63 -5.15 19.45 20.64
N ASP A 64 -3.91 19.88 20.43
CA ASP A 64 -3.47 21.28 20.48
C ASP A 64 -3.45 22.01 19.11
N PHE A 65 -3.58 21.32 17.97
CA PHE A 65 -3.66 21.97 16.65
C PHE A 65 -5.12 22.09 16.18
N ARG A 66 -5.77 23.20 16.55
CA ARG A 66 -7.21 23.48 16.38
C ARG A 66 -7.70 23.82 14.95
N THR A 67 -7.19 23.19 13.91
CA THR A 67 -7.91 23.10 12.62
C THR A 67 -7.85 21.66 12.16
N GLN A 68 -9.01 21.00 12.05
CA GLN A 68 -9.05 19.68 11.43
C GLN A 68 -8.57 19.85 9.97
N PRO A 69 -7.66 18.98 9.49
CA PRO A 69 -7.20 19.08 8.12
C PRO A 69 -8.37 18.98 7.14
N GLU A 70 -8.24 19.61 5.98
CA GLU A 70 -9.18 19.44 4.87
C GLU A 70 -8.91 18.09 4.16
N ASP A 71 -9.88 17.60 3.41
CA ASP A 71 -9.70 16.37 2.63
C ASP A 71 -8.61 16.58 1.56
N GLY A 72 -7.69 15.63 1.47
CA GLY A 72 -6.49 15.72 0.62
C GLY A 72 -5.26 16.32 1.32
N GLU A 73 -5.41 16.98 2.48
CA GLU A 73 -4.25 17.52 3.21
C GLU A 73 -3.40 16.40 3.84
N THR A 74 -2.08 16.56 3.76
CA THR A 74 -1.11 15.68 4.41
C THR A 74 -1.18 15.85 5.93
N THR A 75 -1.48 14.75 6.62
CA THR A 75 -1.65 14.68 8.09
C THR A 75 -0.45 14.05 8.81
N GLY A 76 0.48 13.48 8.05
CA GLY A 76 1.65 12.78 8.56
C GLY A 76 2.20 11.79 7.55
N PHE A 77 2.87 10.76 8.05
CA PHE A 77 3.34 9.64 7.23
C PHE A 77 3.13 8.30 7.93
N ALA A 78 3.04 7.25 7.14
CA ALA A 78 2.97 5.88 7.61
C ALA A 78 4.34 5.22 7.50
N LEU A 79 4.65 4.39 8.50
CA LEU A 79 5.74 3.43 8.46
C LEU A 79 5.15 2.04 8.19
N THR A 80 5.93 1.18 7.56
CA THR A 80 5.57 -0.23 7.42
C THR A 80 6.76 -1.14 7.65
N LYS A 81 6.48 -2.36 8.10
CA LYS A 81 7.44 -3.45 8.17
C LYS A 81 6.75 -4.74 7.72
N LYS A 82 7.53 -5.70 7.22
CA LYS A 82 7.03 -7.07 7.10
C LYS A 82 6.79 -7.61 8.51
N GLU A 83 5.78 -8.44 8.67
CA GLU A 83 5.55 -9.12 9.94
C GLU A 83 6.83 -9.81 10.44
N GLY A 84 7.17 -9.58 11.70
CA GLY A 84 8.38 -10.11 12.34
C GLY A 84 9.69 -9.41 11.98
N SER A 85 9.68 -8.43 11.06
CA SER A 85 10.83 -7.57 10.81
C SER A 85 10.98 -6.54 11.92
N ARG A 86 12.21 -6.28 12.36
CA ARG A 86 12.50 -5.21 13.33
C ARG A 86 12.59 -3.83 12.70
N LEU A 87 13.12 -3.75 11.49
CA LEU A 87 13.39 -2.47 10.83
C LEU A 87 12.17 -2.04 10.01
N PRO A 88 11.53 -0.91 10.33
CA PRO A 88 10.51 -0.32 9.48
C PRO A 88 11.15 0.47 8.33
N PHE A 89 10.34 0.72 7.30
CA PHE A 89 10.61 1.66 6.23
C PHE A 89 9.43 2.60 6.04
N ARG A 90 9.67 3.75 5.41
CA ARG A 90 8.60 4.71 5.12
C ARG A 90 7.63 4.09 4.11
N LEU A 91 6.36 3.99 4.49
CA LEU A 91 5.30 3.56 3.58
C LEU A 91 4.82 4.71 2.71
N GLY A 92 4.60 5.89 3.30
CA GLY A 92 4.41 7.13 2.57
C GLY A 92 3.63 8.22 3.30
N ALA A 93 3.46 9.37 2.66
CA ALA A 93 2.66 10.48 3.16
C ALA A 93 1.18 10.10 3.24
N VAL A 94 0.54 10.49 4.35
CA VAL A 94 -0.85 10.13 4.67
C VAL A 94 -1.74 11.35 4.54
N HIS A 95 -2.80 11.23 3.76
CA HIS A 95 -3.75 12.30 3.47
C HIS A 95 -5.10 12.05 4.14
N LYS A 96 -5.81 13.11 4.54
CA LYS A 96 -7.15 12.98 5.12
C LYS A 96 -8.21 12.72 4.05
N SER A 97 -9.19 11.87 4.36
CA SER A 97 -10.44 11.75 3.60
C SER A 97 -11.59 11.44 4.55
N GLY A 98 -12.34 12.47 4.96
CA GLY A 98 -13.42 12.35 5.95
C GLY A 98 -12.91 11.86 7.31
N ASP A 99 -13.44 10.72 7.76
CA ASP A 99 -13.03 10.01 8.97
C ASP A 99 -11.90 8.99 8.73
N ARG A 100 -11.32 9.00 7.53
CA ARG A 100 -10.29 8.05 7.08
C ARG A 100 -9.02 8.78 6.68
N ALA A 101 -7.99 7.98 6.50
CA ALA A 101 -6.72 8.40 5.94
C ALA A 101 -6.39 7.57 4.71
N PHE A 102 -5.73 8.15 3.71
CA PHE A 102 -5.35 7.44 2.49
C PHE A 102 -3.95 7.79 2.01
N MET A 103 -3.40 6.95 1.13
CA MET A 103 -2.14 7.18 0.43
C MET A 103 -2.24 6.70 -1.01
N LEU A 104 -1.47 7.34 -1.89
CA LEU A 104 -1.37 6.99 -3.30
C LEU A 104 0.09 6.76 -3.68
N LYS A 105 0.33 5.67 -4.40
CA LYS A 105 1.64 5.34 -4.95
C LYS A 105 1.50 4.84 -6.38
N ASP A 106 2.51 5.08 -7.19
CA ASP A 106 2.68 4.38 -8.45
C ASP A 106 2.95 2.90 -8.14
N ALA A 107 2.16 1.99 -8.71
CA ALA A 107 2.25 0.57 -8.38
C ALA A 107 3.42 -0.16 -9.04
N ASP A 108 4.07 0.46 -10.04
CA ASP A 108 5.22 -0.10 -10.75
C ASP A 108 6.54 0.29 -10.07
N THR A 109 6.62 1.51 -9.55
CA THR A 109 7.83 2.08 -8.95
C THR A 109 7.77 2.20 -7.43
N GLU A 110 6.58 2.04 -6.83
CA GLU A 110 6.28 2.32 -5.42
C GLU A 110 6.62 3.76 -4.99
N ALA A 111 6.75 4.68 -5.95
CA ALA A 111 6.93 6.11 -5.70
C ALA A 111 5.63 6.73 -5.16
N GLU A 112 5.76 7.67 -4.22
CA GLU A 112 4.62 8.43 -3.68
C GLU A 112 4.22 9.54 -4.65
N PHE A 113 2.91 9.78 -4.79
CA PHE A 113 2.44 10.98 -5.49
C PHE A 113 2.33 12.15 -4.50
N ASP A 114 3.04 13.25 -4.75
CA ASP A 114 2.87 14.50 -4.02
C ASP A 114 1.69 15.27 -4.59
N LEU A 115 0.53 15.14 -3.95
CA LEU A 115 -0.72 15.75 -4.40
C LEU A 115 -0.70 17.29 -4.43
N LYS A 116 0.31 17.94 -3.85
CA LYS A 116 0.48 19.40 -3.93
C LYS A 116 1.29 19.81 -5.16
N ASP A 117 2.15 18.94 -5.67
CA ASP A 117 3.01 19.19 -6.83
C ASP A 117 2.26 18.95 -8.15
N GLU A 118 2.42 19.85 -9.12
CA GLU A 118 1.76 19.76 -10.43
C GLU A 118 2.37 18.66 -11.30
N ALA A 119 3.68 18.45 -11.22
CA ALA A 119 4.33 17.38 -11.97
C ALA A 119 3.87 16.02 -11.44
N SER A 120 3.82 15.83 -10.13
CA SER A 120 3.30 14.61 -9.54
C SER A 120 1.81 14.38 -9.78
N ALA A 121 0.99 15.44 -9.87
CA ALA A 121 -0.41 15.33 -10.31
C ALA A 121 -0.52 14.84 -11.76
N THR A 122 0.38 15.30 -12.64
CA THR A 122 0.48 14.83 -14.03
C THR A 122 0.90 13.36 -14.08
N GLU A 123 1.89 12.95 -13.27
CA GLU A 123 2.30 11.55 -13.15
C GLU A 123 1.15 10.66 -12.67
N LEU A 124 0.35 11.12 -11.71
CA LEU A 124 -0.85 10.41 -11.24
C LEU A 124 -1.90 10.29 -12.37
N TRP A 125 -2.11 11.35 -13.16
CA TRP A 125 -3.02 11.30 -14.30
C TRP A 125 -2.57 10.27 -15.33
N ASP A 126 -1.27 10.18 -15.62
CA ASP A 126 -0.73 9.28 -16.64
C ASP A 126 -0.51 7.83 -16.15
N ALA A 127 -0.62 7.61 -14.84
CA ALA A 127 -0.39 6.31 -14.22
C ALA A 127 -1.37 5.24 -14.73
N ARG A 128 -0.80 4.15 -15.25
CA ARG A 128 -1.56 2.96 -15.69
C ARG A 128 -1.88 2.02 -14.53
N ARG A 129 -1.13 2.13 -13.43
CA ARG A 129 -1.27 1.29 -12.25
C ARG A 129 -1.12 2.15 -11.00
N ILE A 130 -2.24 2.36 -10.29
CA ILE A 130 -2.29 3.19 -9.09
C ILE A 130 -2.51 2.28 -7.88
N LYS A 131 -1.60 2.36 -6.91
CA LYS A 131 -1.72 1.68 -5.63
C LYS A 131 -2.31 2.64 -4.61
N PHE A 132 -3.41 2.23 -4.01
CA PHE A 132 -4.18 3.00 -3.04
C PHE A 132 -4.18 2.28 -1.70
N TYR A 133 -3.98 3.05 -0.64
CA TYR A 133 -4.15 2.60 0.73
C TYR A 133 -5.24 3.43 1.39
N GLU A 134 -6.10 2.80 2.18
CA GLU A 134 -7.06 3.47 3.05
C GLU A 134 -6.99 2.87 4.44
N PHE A 135 -7.02 3.73 5.44
CA PHE A 135 -6.92 3.38 6.84
C PHE A 135 -8.03 4.04 7.63
N SER A 136 -8.67 3.27 8.49
CA SER A 136 -9.62 3.75 9.47
C SER A 136 -9.42 3.02 10.81
N SER A 137 -10.25 3.33 11.80
CA SER A 137 -10.21 2.66 13.10
C SER A 137 -10.43 1.14 13.02
N ASN A 138 -11.20 0.64 12.05
CA ASN A 138 -11.61 -0.76 11.96
C ASN A 138 -11.31 -1.43 10.61
N LEU A 139 -10.62 -0.73 9.70
CA LEU A 139 -10.36 -1.18 8.34
C LEU A 139 -8.98 -0.73 7.85
N THR A 140 -8.30 -1.62 7.14
CA THR A 140 -7.17 -1.28 6.28
C THR A 140 -7.40 -1.87 4.90
N THR A 141 -7.52 -1.01 3.89
CA THR A 141 -7.70 -1.41 2.50
C THR A 141 -6.43 -1.14 1.72
N VAL A 142 -5.98 -2.11 0.93
CA VAL A 142 -4.97 -1.92 -0.10
C VAL A 142 -5.60 -2.29 -1.44
N ALA A 143 -5.55 -1.39 -2.41
CA ALA A 143 -6.06 -1.63 -3.75
C ALA A 143 -4.99 -1.30 -4.80
N VAL A 144 -4.98 -2.05 -5.89
CA VAL A 144 -4.24 -1.71 -7.11
C VAL A 144 -5.27 -1.58 -8.23
N PHE A 145 -5.38 -0.37 -8.77
CA PHE A 145 -6.18 -0.07 -9.95
C PHE A 145 -5.29 -0.14 -11.18
N GLU A 146 -5.77 -0.74 -12.26
CA GLU A 146 -4.99 -0.98 -13.47
C GLU A 146 -5.84 -0.82 -14.73
N ALA A 147 -5.28 -0.16 -15.74
CA ALA A 147 -5.90 -0.02 -17.07
C ALA A 147 -4.85 -0.15 -18.20
N PRO A 148 -5.27 -0.47 -19.44
CA PRO A 148 -4.36 -0.54 -20.60
C PRO A 148 -3.74 0.81 -20.98
N ILE A 149 -4.45 1.90 -20.69
CA ILE A 149 -4.02 3.30 -20.78
C ILE A 149 -3.91 3.85 -19.35
N SER A 150 -3.94 5.18 -19.16
CA SER A 150 -4.08 5.76 -17.83
C SER A 150 -5.35 5.25 -17.12
N VAL A 151 -5.26 4.96 -15.82
CA VAL A 151 -6.41 4.58 -14.99
C VAL A 151 -7.49 5.67 -15.05
N CYS A 152 -7.09 6.93 -14.88
CA CYS A 152 -8.02 8.05 -14.85
C CYS A 152 -8.63 8.35 -16.22
N GLU A 153 -7.82 8.28 -17.28
CA GLU A 153 -8.31 8.43 -18.65
C GLU A 153 -9.32 7.32 -19.00
N ALA A 154 -8.98 6.06 -18.71
CA ALA A 154 -9.87 4.92 -18.95
C ALA A 154 -11.19 5.09 -18.20
N PHE A 155 -11.13 5.38 -16.90
CA PHE A 155 -12.29 5.53 -16.04
C PHE A 155 -13.19 6.70 -16.48
N LYS A 156 -12.63 7.88 -16.76
CA LYS A 156 -13.39 9.06 -17.23
C LYS A 156 -14.08 8.82 -18.57
N LYS A 157 -13.47 8.06 -19.47
CA LYS A 157 -14.08 7.68 -20.77
C LYS A 157 -15.14 6.58 -20.63
N GLY A 158 -15.29 5.99 -19.45
CA GLY A 158 -16.20 4.87 -19.19
C GLY A 158 -15.63 3.51 -19.62
N GLY A 159 -14.32 3.42 -19.82
CA GLY A 159 -13.61 2.16 -20.01
C GLY A 159 -13.47 1.38 -18.70
N ASP A 160 -13.13 0.10 -18.85
CA ASP A 160 -12.90 -0.80 -17.72
C ASP A 160 -11.56 -0.51 -17.03
N VAL A 161 -11.60 -0.30 -15.72
CA VAL A 161 -10.44 -0.33 -14.82
C VAL A 161 -10.51 -1.62 -14.00
N SER A 162 -9.44 -2.41 -14.04
CA SER A 162 -9.33 -3.60 -13.19
C SER A 162 -8.89 -3.18 -11.79
N VAL A 163 -9.46 -3.79 -10.76
CA VAL A 163 -9.02 -3.61 -9.37
C VAL A 163 -8.69 -4.95 -8.75
N LYS A 164 -7.56 -5.01 -8.04
CA LYS A 164 -7.26 -6.05 -7.05
C LYS A 164 -7.17 -5.36 -5.69
N SER A 165 -8.03 -5.73 -4.75
CA SER A 165 -7.99 -5.18 -3.39
C SER A 165 -7.96 -6.25 -2.31
N VAL A 166 -7.48 -5.82 -1.15
CA VAL A 166 -7.54 -6.56 0.11
C VAL A 166 -7.98 -5.59 1.20
N SER A 167 -9.08 -5.91 1.86
CA SER A 167 -9.58 -5.18 3.04
C SER A 167 -9.42 -6.02 4.29
N SER A 168 -8.56 -5.58 5.20
CA SER A 168 -8.33 -6.18 6.52
C SER A 168 -9.25 -5.52 7.54
N TYR A 169 -10.20 -6.28 8.07
CA TYR A 169 -11.19 -5.80 9.05
C TYR A 169 -10.81 -6.24 10.45
N TYR A 170 -10.88 -5.29 11.40
CA TYR A 170 -10.59 -5.53 12.81
C TYR A 170 -11.89 -5.58 13.61
N ASP A 171 -11.98 -6.55 14.53
CA ASP A 171 -13.06 -6.57 15.53
C ASP A 171 -12.89 -5.38 16.49
N THR A 172 -13.98 -4.75 16.90
CA THR A 172 -13.94 -3.65 17.87
C THR A 172 -13.44 -4.09 19.25
N GLN A 173 -13.53 -5.39 19.55
CA GLN A 173 -12.94 -5.98 20.76
C GLN A 173 -11.44 -6.27 20.61
N ASN A 174 -10.92 -6.23 19.39
CA ASN A 174 -9.50 -6.41 19.10
C ASN A 174 -8.75 -5.07 19.16
N LEU A 175 -8.59 -4.54 20.37
CA LEU A 175 -7.95 -3.24 20.60
C LEU A 175 -6.51 -3.18 20.08
N GLU A 176 -5.79 -4.30 20.13
CA GLU A 176 -4.41 -4.41 19.63
C GLU A 176 -4.32 -4.63 18.11
N LYS A 177 -5.47 -4.84 17.42
CA LYS A 177 -5.56 -5.11 15.98
C LYS A 177 -4.61 -6.22 15.48
N ARG A 178 -4.27 -7.17 16.34
CA ARG A 178 -3.37 -8.29 16.02
C ARG A 178 -4.03 -9.36 15.15
N TYR A 179 -5.35 -9.31 15.00
CA TYR A 179 -6.16 -10.29 14.30
C TYR A 179 -7.13 -9.58 13.37
N PHE A 180 -7.30 -10.11 12.18
CA PHE A 180 -8.18 -9.51 11.20
C PHE A 180 -8.76 -10.56 10.27
N THR A 181 -9.88 -10.20 9.64
CA THR A 181 -10.40 -10.94 8.50
C THR A 181 -10.10 -10.14 7.25
N ALA A 182 -9.41 -10.74 6.30
CA ALA A 182 -9.15 -10.16 4.99
C ALA A 182 -10.24 -10.56 4.00
N VAL A 183 -10.81 -9.58 3.32
CA VAL A 183 -11.62 -9.78 2.11
C VAL A 183 -10.74 -9.45 0.92
N ILE A 184 -10.49 -10.44 0.06
CA ILE A 184 -9.70 -10.29 -1.16
C ILE A 184 -10.67 -10.22 -2.33
N THR A 185 -10.59 -9.15 -3.11
CA THR A 185 -11.52 -8.88 -4.21
C THR A 185 -10.77 -8.57 -5.51
N GLN A 186 -11.27 -9.10 -6.61
CA GLN A 186 -10.92 -8.72 -7.97
C GLN A 186 -12.19 -8.30 -8.69
N ALA A 187 -12.19 -7.11 -9.29
CA ALA A 187 -13.33 -6.57 -9.99
C ALA A 187 -12.91 -5.75 -11.21
N LYS A 188 -13.87 -5.46 -12.07
CA LYS A 188 -13.79 -4.42 -13.10
C LYS A 188 -14.69 -3.26 -12.71
N ILE A 189 -14.26 -2.04 -12.94
CA ILE A 189 -15.00 -0.82 -12.60
C ILE A 189 -15.06 0.06 -13.83
N SER A 190 -16.22 0.66 -14.10
CA SER A 190 -16.38 1.70 -15.12
C SER A 190 -17.31 2.77 -14.59
N SER A 191 -17.04 4.05 -14.90
CA SER A 191 -17.91 5.18 -14.53
C SER A 191 -19.33 5.09 -15.11
N LYS A 192 -19.55 4.25 -16.13
CA LYS A 192 -20.87 4.01 -16.75
C LYS A 192 -21.48 2.65 -16.38
N GLY A 193 -20.65 1.70 -15.96
CA GLY A 193 -21.02 0.31 -15.71
C GLY A 193 -21.04 -0.10 -14.24
N GLY A 194 -20.57 0.77 -13.33
CA GLY A 194 -20.37 0.42 -11.93
C GLY A 194 -19.25 -0.62 -11.75
N ALA A 195 -19.32 -1.38 -10.67
CA ALA A 195 -18.35 -2.42 -10.34
C ALA A 195 -18.90 -3.83 -10.61
N LEU A 196 -18.17 -4.61 -11.41
CA LEU A 196 -18.42 -6.03 -11.70
C LEU A 196 -17.41 -6.90 -10.94
N LEU A 197 -17.91 -7.68 -9.99
CA LEU A 197 -17.10 -8.66 -9.25
C LEU A 197 -16.65 -9.80 -10.18
N LEU A 198 -15.34 -10.07 -10.21
CA LEU A 198 -14.76 -11.21 -10.93
C LEU A 198 -14.44 -12.37 -10.00
N LYS A 199 -13.82 -12.06 -8.85
CA LYS A 199 -13.41 -13.06 -7.86
C LYS A 199 -13.40 -12.44 -6.48
N SER A 200 -13.84 -13.21 -5.48
CA SER A 200 -13.62 -12.85 -4.09
C SER A 200 -13.42 -14.09 -3.21
N HIS A 201 -12.58 -13.95 -2.21
CA HIS A 201 -12.40 -14.93 -1.14
C HIS A 201 -12.00 -14.24 0.16
N ILE A 202 -12.02 -15.01 1.24
CA ILE A 202 -11.87 -14.51 2.61
C ILE A 202 -10.80 -15.33 3.31
N GLU A 203 -9.94 -14.66 4.06
CA GLU A 203 -8.90 -15.28 4.87
C GLU A 203 -9.01 -14.74 6.30
N ASN A 204 -9.03 -15.64 7.28
CA ASN A 204 -9.02 -15.27 8.69
C ASN A 204 -7.60 -15.34 9.24
N PHE A 205 -7.16 -14.27 9.90
CA PHE A 205 -5.87 -14.16 10.56
C PHE A 205 -6.10 -14.07 12.07
N THR A 206 -6.49 -15.19 12.67
CA THR A 206 -6.89 -15.30 14.10
C THR A 206 -5.74 -15.73 15.02
N ASN A 207 -4.61 -16.17 14.47
CA ASN A 207 -3.36 -16.44 15.20
C ASN A 207 -2.16 -16.28 14.22
N PRO A 208 -1.05 -15.63 14.60
CA PRO A 208 0.17 -15.59 13.78
C PRO A 208 0.70 -16.98 13.34
N ASP A 209 0.47 -18.02 14.15
CA ASP A 209 1.00 -19.37 13.89
C ASP A 209 -0.02 -20.34 13.24
N SER A 210 -1.28 -19.92 13.05
CA SER A 210 -2.30 -20.79 12.45
C SER A 210 -2.22 -20.80 10.93
N PRO A 211 -2.44 -21.94 10.26
CA PRO A 211 -2.62 -22.00 8.81
C PRO A 211 -3.68 -21.00 8.35
N ARG A 212 -3.45 -20.35 7.21
CA ARG A 212 -4.44 -19.47 6.58
C ARG A 212 -5.66 -20.30 6.20
N GLU A 213 -6.73 -20.21 6.98
CA GLU A 213 -7.98 -20.89 6.65
C GLU A 213 -8.81 -19.99 5.74
N VAL A 214 -9.14 -20.52 4.56
CA VAL A 214 -10.16 -19.93 3.70
C VAL A 214 -11.47 -20.03 4.46
N ALA A 215 -12.03 -18.87 4.83
CA ALA A 215 -13.27 -18.82 5.59
C ALA A 215 -14.47 -19.08 4.69
N GLU A 216 -15.51 -19.71 5.24
CA GLU A 216 -16.80 -19.83 4.56
C GLU A 216 -17.44 -18.44 4.37
N LYS A 217 -18.03 -18.22 3.19
CA LYS A 217 -18.77 -16.99 2.90
C LYS A 217 -20.06 -16.99 3.74
N THR A 218 -20.22 -15.96 4.55
CA THR A 218 -21.40 -15.70 5.35
C THR A 218 -22.13 -14.47 4.79
N PRO A 219 -23.42 -14.26 5.07
CA PRO A 219 -24.14 -13.06 4.63
C PRO A 219 -23.45 -11.75 5.05
N LYS A 220 -22.86 -11.71 6.25
CA LYS A 220 -22.07 -10.57 6.73
C LYS A 220 -20.84 -10.31 5.87
N PHE A 221 -20.25 -11.35 5.27
CA PHE A 221 -19.12 -11.20 4.36
C PHE A 221 -19.53 -10.79 2.95
N GLU A 222 -20.66 -11.29 2.46
CA GLU A 222 -21.23 -10.82 1.19
C GLU A 222 -21.52 -9.31 1.27
N GLU A 223 -22.08 -8.84 2.38
CA GLU A 223 -22.28 -7.42 2.64
C GLU A 223 -20.96 -6.63 2.57
N LYS A 224 -19.87 -7.14 3.15
CA LYS A 224 -18.54 -6.51 3.06
C LYS A 224 -18.05 -6.40 1.62
N ILE A 225 -18.17 -7.47 0.84
CA ILE A 225 -17.79 -7.47 -0.59
C ILE A 225 -18.61 -6.43 -1.37
N GLN A 226 -19.93 -6.36 -1.13
CA GLN A 226 -20.78 -5.36 -1.78
C GLN A 226 -20.41 -3.93 -1.37
N ASN A 227 -20.04 -3.72 -0.11
CA ASN A 227 -19.56 -2.42 0.36
C ASN A 227 -18.21 -2.04 -0.25
N GLU A 228 -17.29 -2.99 -0.46
CA GLU A 228 -16.06 -2.75 -1.22
C GLU A 228 -16.35 -2.31 -2.65
N LEU A 229 -17.20 -3.07 -3.36
CA LEU A 229 -17.58 -2.81 -4.75
C LEU A 229 -18.19 -1.41 -4.92
N ARG A 230 -19.13 -1.04 -4.03
CA ARG A 230 -19.75 0.29 -4.01
C ARG A 230 -18.74 1.41 -3.75
N GLY A 231 -17.67 1.11 -3.01
CA GLY A 231 -16.65 2.08 -2.65
C GLY A 231 -15.59 2.32 -3.74
N TYR A 232 -15.47 1.48 -4.77
CA TYR A 232 -14.41 1.67 -5.76
C TYR A 232 -14.64 2.87 -6.68
N GLU A 233 -15.86 3.07 -7.17
CA GLU A 233 -16.17 4.18 -8.07
C GLU A 233 -15.97 5.56 -7.38
N PRO A 234 -16.46 5.80 -6.14
CA PRO A 234 -16.14 7.02 -5.41
C PRO A 234 -14.64 7.23 -5.18
N ARG A 235 -13.89 6.17 -4.88
CA ARG A 235 -12.43 6.25 -4.70
C ARG A 235 -11.73 6.65 -6.00
N LEU A 236 -12.07 6.03 -7.13
CA LEU A 236 -11.50 6.41 -8.42
C LEU A 236 -11.87 7.84 -8.81
N ASN A 237 -13.11 8.27 -8.56
CA ASN A 237 -13.51 9.66 -8.76
C ASN A 237 -12.64 10.62 -7.93
N GLN A 238 -12.45 10.33 -6.64
CA GLN A 238 -11.59 11.13 -5.76
C GLN A 238 -10.14 11.15 -6.27
N ILE A 239 -9.55 9.99 -6.55
CA ILE A 239 -8.17 9.87 -7.05
C ILE A 239 -7.97 10.70 -8.31
N CYS A 240 -8.86 10.56 -9.29
CA CYS A 240 -8.71 11.26 -10.57
C CYS A 240 -8.97 12.76 -10.44
N SER A 241 -9.85 13.20 -9.53
CA SER A 241 -10.02 14.62 -9.26
C SER A 241 -8.78 15.28 -8.66
N LEU A 242 -7.94 14.52 -7.93
CA LEU A 242 -6.68 15.03 -7.37
C LEU A 242 -5.61 15.26 -8.45
N SER A 243 -5.75 14.62 -9.61
CA SER A 243 -4.87 14.78 -10.76
C SER A 243 -5.36 15.81 -11.79
N GLU A 244 -6.55 16.38 -11.60
CA GLU A 244 -7.11 17.44 -12.46
C GLU A 244 -6.66 18.81 -11.95
N LYS A 245 -5.46 19.24 -12.34
CA LYS A 245 -4.96 20.60 -12.13
C LYS A 245 -4.69 21.28 -13.47
#